data_AF-C0BXA3-F1
#
_entry.id   AF-C0BXA3-F1
#
_cell.length_a   1.000
_cell.length_b   1.000
_cell.length_c   1.000
_cell.angle_alpha   90.00
_cell.angle_beta   90.00
_cell.angle_gamma   90.00
#
_symmetry.space_group_name_H-M   'P 1'
#
loop_
_entity.id
_entity.type
_entity.pdbx_description
1 polymer ?
#
loop_
_entity_poly.entity_id
_entity_poly.type
_entity_poly.pdbx_seq_one_letter_code
_entity_poly.pdbx_strand_id
1 'polypeptide(L)'
;MALIICPECKKQVSDQAEVCIHCGYPLAKLRNINNTEPDLSQSLYFKLRWIDSHNDVDEVSVLTSLITGINIIEASKLIEQNYSPIIIDGLSMEDAEKLKDVFAEKNISVAIEPDNYSTQSTTLGPNKNKLGIKAINYKIPKQDVNDFIFCPRCRSKSIETVAVSTAFSWGEPMNVCQHCGHKWKPGKR
;
A
#
# COMPACT_ATOMS: atom_id res chain seq x y z
N MET A 1 -32.70 -4.85 -4.03
CA MET A 1 -31.58 -4.26 -3.26
C MET A 1 -30.80 -5.41 -2.67
N ALA A 2 -29.70 -5.81 -3.30
CA ALA A 2 -28.85 -6.85 -2.74
C ALA A 2 -27.75 -6.20 -1.90
N LEU A 3 -27.35 -6.88 -0.82
CA LEU A 3 -26.16 -6.51 -0.07
C LEU A 3 -25.00 -7.31 -0.65
N ILE A 4 -23.94 -6.61 -1.05
CA ILE A 4 -22.65 -7.19 -1.40
C ILE A 4 -21.72 -7.14 -0.20
N ILE A 5 -20.78 -8.08 -0.14
CA ILE A 5 -19.72 -8.06 0.86
C ILE A 5 -18.59 -7.20 0.29
N CYS A 6 -18.16 -6.19 1.04
CA CYS A 6 -17.01 -5.38 0.65
C CYS A 6 -15.76 -6.25 0.61
N PRO A 7 -15.00 -6.28 -0.51
CA PRO A 7 -13.82 -7.14 -0.63
C PRO A 7 -12.67 -6.72 0.30
N GLU A 8 -12.69 -5.48 0.79
CA GLU A 8 -11.69 -4.98 1.72
C GLU A 8 -12.04 -5.30 3.18
N CYS A 9 -13.18 -4.79 3.69
CA CYS A 9 -13.52 -4.91 5.11
C CYS A 9 -14.46 -6.06 5.46
N LYS A 10 -14.92 -6.83 4.47
CA LYS A 10 -15.84 -7.97 4.64
C LYS A 10 -17.19 -7.62 5.29
N LYS A 11 -17.54 -6.34 5.38
CA LYS A 11 -18.85 -5.86 5.86
C LYS A 11 -19.85 -5.79 4.71
N GLN A 12 -21.14 -5.90 5.04
CA GLN A 12 -22.23 -5.81 4.09
C GLN A 12 -22.45 -4.36 3.66
N VAL A 13 -22.62 -4.14 2.36
CA VAL A 13 -22.85 -2.83 1.76
C VAL A 13 -23.86 -2.98 0.62
N SER A 14 -24.63 -1.92 0.33
CA SER A 14 -25.48 -1.87 -0.85
C SER A 14 -24.69 -2.12 -2.14
N ASP A 15 -25.21 -2.99 -3.01
CA ASP A 15 -24.75 -3.21 -4.39
C ASP A 15 -24.71 -1.91 -5.22
N GLN A 16 -25.53 -0.92 -4.85
CA GLN A 16 -25.62 0.40 -5.47
C GLN A 16 -24.76 1.49 -4.81
N ALA A 17 -23.98 1.17 -3.76
CA ALA A 17 -23.04 2.14 -3.18
C ALA A 17 -21.80 2.31 -4.09
N GLU A 18 -21.47 3.54 -4.50
CA GLU A 18 -20.26 3.80 -5.32
C GLU A 18 -18.98 3.54 -4.53
N VAL A 19 -19.08 3.68 -3.21
CA VAL A 19 -18.00 3.55 -2.25
C VAL A 19 -18.54 2.84 -1.01
N CYS A 20 -17.75 1.94 -0.42
CA CYS A 20 -18.14 1.23 0.79
C CYS A 20 -18.32 2.20 1.95
N ILE A 21 -19.50 2.23 2.57
CA ILE A 21 -19.78 3.16 3.68
C ILE A 21 -18.93 2.89 4.94
N HIS A 22 -18.42 1.67 5.10
CA HIS A 22 -17.66 1.29 6.29
C HIS A 22 -16.15 1.53 6.16
N CYS A 23 -15.67 1.52 4.94
CA CYS A 23 -14.28 1.25 4.62
C CYS A 23 -13.78 2.10 3.47
N GLY A 24 -14.69 2.78 2.78
CA GLY A 24 -14.49 3.65 1.62
C GLY A 24 -13.80 3.00 0.42
N TYR A 25 -13.88 1.68 0.30
CA TYR A 25 -13.45 0.96 -0.89
C TYR A 25 -14.30 1.40 -2.09
N PRO A 26 -13.74 1.80 -3.24
CA PRO A 26 -14.52 2.21 -4.40
C PRO A 26 -15.22 1.01 -5.05
N LEU A 27 -16.47 0.78 -4.68
CA LEU A 27 -17.33 -0.32 -5.13
C LEU A 27 -17.88 -0.09 -6.55
N ALA A 28 -17.86 1.14 -7.07
CA ALA A 28 -18.22 1.45 -8.46
C ALA A 28 -17.41 0.61 -9.47
N LYS A 29 -16.18 0.23 -9.12
CA LYS A 29 -15.32 -0.65 -9.94
C LYS A 29 -15.90 -2.06 -10.11
N LEU A 30 -16.76 -2.52 -9.19
CA LEU A 30 -17.41 -3.83 -9.26
C LEU A 30 -18.60 -3.87 -10.24
N ARG A 31 -19.15 -2.72 -10.63
CA ARG A 31 -20.32 -2.67 -11.53
C ARG A 31 -19.94 -2.67 -13.01
N ASN A 32 -18.78 -2.10 -13.33
CA ASN A 32 -18.31 -1.98 -14.71
C ASN A 32 -17.84 -3.32 -15.30
N ILE A 33 -17.85 -4.40 -14.52
CA ILE A 33 -17.33 -5.68 -14.98
C ILE A 33 -18.40 -6.69 -15.42
N ASN A 34 -19.65 -6.26 -15.53
CA ASN A 34 -20.75 -7.09 -16.02
C ASN A 34 -20.73 -7.36 -17.54
N ASN A 35 -19.65 -7.03 -18.27
CA ASN A 35 -19.42 -7.47 -19.66
C ASN A 35 -18.10 -8.26 -19.86
N THR A 36 -17.38 -8.59 -18.78
CA THR A 36 -16.34 -9.62 -18.79
C THR A 36 -16.04 -9.92 -17.33
N GLU A 37 -16.55 -11.02 -16.79
CA GLU A 37 -16.30 -11.42 -15.40
C GLU A 37 -14.80 -11.27 -15.05
N PRO A 38 -14.39 -10.42 -14.08
CA PRO A 38 -13.10 -10.57 -13.45
C PRO A 38 -13.41 -11.55 -12.33
N ASP A 39 -13.20 -12.81 -12.64
CA ASP A 39 -13.12 -13.82 -11.63
C ASP A 39 -12.13 -13.33 -10.56
N LEU A 40 -12.64 -12.96 -9.38
CA LEU A 40 -11.86 -12.54 -8.22
C LEU A 40 -10.97 -13.68 -7.68
N SER A 41 -10.93 -14.84 -8.34
CA SER A 41 -10.11 -15.99 -7.99
C SER A 41 -8.72 -16.00 -8.62
N GLN A 42 -8.38 -15.16 -9.61
CA GLN A 42 -7.02 -15.09 -10.16
C GLN A 42 -6.59 -13.68 -10.55
N SER A 43 -6.25 -12.83 -9.57
CA SER A 43 -5.38 -11.70 -9.87
C SER A 43 -4.07 -12.26 -10.43
N LEU A 44 -3.81 -12.08 -11.73
CA LEU A 44 -2.57 -12.56 -12.36
C LEU A 44 -1.33 -11.92 -11.71
N TYR A 45 -1.50 -10.72 -11.16
CA TYR A 45 -0.42 -9.94 -10.58
C TYR A 45 -0.75 -9.43 -9.18
N PHE A 46 0.32 -9.10 -8.47
CA PHE A 46 0.33 -8.61 -7.10
C PHE A 46 1.17 -7.35 -7.01
N LYS A 47 0.95 -6.59 -5.95
CA LYS A 47 1.74 -5.43 -5.58
C LYS A 47 2.23 -5.54 -4.16
N LEU A 48 3.42 -4.99 -3.93
CA LEU A 48 4.02 -4.85 -2.60
C LEU A 48 3.80 -3.44 -2.11
N ARG A 49 3.10 -3.33 -0.98
CA ARG A 49 2.88 -2.08 -0.26
C ARG A 49 3.71 -2.06 1.00
N TRP A 50 4.33 -0.93 1.31
CA TRP A 50 5.01 -0.76 2.58
C TRP A 50 4.00 -0.58 3.72
N ILE A 51 4.22 -1.30 4.82
CA ILE A 51 3.47 -1.15 6.07
C ILE A 51 4.34 -0.31 7.01
N ASP A 52 3.86 0.87 7.36
CA ASP A 52 4.55 1.73 8.32
C ASP A 52 4.69 1.00 9.67
N SER A 53 5.93 0.63 9.99
CA SER A 53 6.25 -0.24 11.12
C SER A 53 7.48 0.26 11.87
N HIS A 54 7.45 1.47 12.45
CA HIS A 54 8.54 2.02 13.28
C HIS A 54 9.93 2.10 12.61
N ASN A 55 10.03 1.76 11.33
CA ASN A 55 11.30 1.67 10.61
C ASN A 55 11.71 3.00 10.02
N ASP A 56 13.01 3.14 9.83
CA ASP A 56 13.61 4.30 9.21
C ASP A 56 13.20 4.39 7.73
N VAL A 57 12.62 5.53 7.34
CA VAL A 57 12.20 5.83 5.96
C VAL A 57 13.39 5.65 5.00
N ASP A 58 14.60 5.89 5.49
CA ASP A 58 15.85 5.74 4.75
C ASP A 58 16.09 4.30 4.31
N GLU A 59 15.88 3.30 5.18
CA GLU A 59 16.13 1.90 4.83
C GLU A 59 15.15 1.40 3.75
N VAL A 60 13.89 1.78 3.88
CA VAL A 60 12.86 1.44 2.88
C VAL A 60 13.19 2.08 1.54
N SER A 61 13.67 3.33 1.55
CA SER A 61 14.08 4.06 0.33
C SER A 61 15.28 3.41 -0.35
N VAL A 62 16.29 3.02 0.42
CA VAL A 62 17.48 2.33 -0.07
C VAL A 62 17.10 0.99 -0.70
N LEU A 63 16.30 0.17 -0.03
CA LEU A 63 15.88 -1.12 -0.60
C LEU A 63 15.02 -0.95 -1.84
N THR A 64 14.08 0.00 -1.81
CA THR A 64 13.23 0.31 -2.96
C THR A 64 14.10 0.68 -4.16
N SER A 65 15.07 1.57 -3.98
CA SER A 65 16.03 1.96 -5.02
C SER A 65 16.85 0.77 -5.52
N LEU A 66 17.36 -0.09 -4.62
CA LEU A 66 18.19 -1.25 -4.98
C LEU A 66 17.42 -2.32 -5.75
N ILE A 67 16.14 -2.54 -5.42
CA ILE A 67 15.29 -3.52 -6.09
C ILE A 67 14.80 -2.96 -7.42
N THR A 68 14.23 -1.76 -7.43
CA THR A 68 13.58 -1.18 -8.63
C THR A 68 14.56 -0.58 -9.64
N GLY A 69 15.76 -0.19 -9.19
CA GLY A 69 16.75 0.50 -10.00
C GLY A 69 16.50 2.01 -10.17
N ILE A 70 15.50 2.58 -9.49
CA ILE A 70 15.26 4.04 -9.50
C ILE A 70 16.27 4.77 -8.60
N ASN A 71 16.38 6.09 -8.79
CA ASN A 71 17.25 6.91 -7.93
C ASN A 71 16.70 6.94 -6.49
N ILE A 72 17.60 6.91 -5.50
CA ILE A 72 17.24 6.98 -4.08
C ILE A 72 16.39 8.21 -3.72
N ILE A 73 16.59 9.35 -4.41
CA ILE A 73 15.81 10.58 -4.20
C ILE A 73 14.35 10.39 -4.67
N GLU A 74 14.15 9.64 -5.76
CA GLU A 74 12.80 9.33 -6.24
C GLU A 74 12.12 8.33 -5.31
N ALA A 75 12.86 7.32 -4.83
CA ALA A 75 12.38 6.36 -3.85
C ALA A 75 11.96 7.05 -2.54
N SER A 76 12.79 7.94 -2.00
CA SER A 76 12.47 8.67 -0.76
C SER A 76 11.24 9.55 -0.93
N LYS A 77 11.14 10.27 -2.05
CA LYS A 77 9.97 11.08 -2.35
C LYS A 77 8.69 10.25 -2.43
N LEU A 78 8.73 9.06 -3.03
CA LEU A 78 7.59 8.15 -3.07
C LEU A 78 7.14 7.73 -1.66
N ILE A 79 8.08 7.50 -0.76
CA ILE A 79 7.80 7.05 0.61
C ILE A 79 7.32 8.20 1.50
N GLU A 80 7.94 9.38 1.40
CA GLU A 80 7.57 10.54 2.21
C GLU A 80 6.20 11.12 1.86
N GLN A 81 5.84 11.11 0.57
CA GLN A 81 4.57 11.69 0.11
C GLN A 81 3.36 10.79 0.37
N ASN A 82 3.57 9.52 0.72
CA ASN A 82 2.50 8.55 0.85
C ASN A 82 2.63 7.81 2.18
N TYR A 83 1.59 7.85 3.01
CA TYR A 83 1.61 7.14 4.29
C TYR A 83 1.84 5.63 4.15
N SER A 84 1.42 5.03 3.03
CA SER A 84 1.58 3.59 2.76
C SER A 84 1.77 3.37 1.25
N PRO A 85 2.96 3.68 0.73
CA PRO A 85 3.27 3.66 -0.69
C PRO A 85 3.24 2.24 -1.23
N ILE A 86 2.79 2.14 -2.48
CA ILE A 86 3.09 0.96 -3.30
C ILE A 86 4.56 1.06 -3.70
N ILE A 87 5.35 0.05 -3.33
CA ILE A 87 6.77 -0.04 -3.65
C ILE A 87 6.94 -0.57 -5.07
N ILE A 88 6.26 -1.68 -5.38
CA ILE A 88 6.31 -2.36 -6.67
C ILE A 88 4.95 -2.96 -6.99
N ASP A 89 4.54 -2.88 -8.26
CA ASP A 89 3.34 -3.50 -8.81
C ASP A 89 3.67 -4.48 -9.97
N GLY A 90 2.67 -5.21 -10.44
CA GLY A 90 2.83 -6.17 -11.54
C GLY A 90 3.63 -7.43 -11.20
N LEU A 91 3.70 -7.86 -9.95
CA LEU A 91 4.50 -9.02 -9.53
C LEU A 91 3.73 -10.34 -9.72
N SER A 92 4.43 -11.41 -10.07
CA SER A 92 3.90 -12.77 -9.85
C SER A 92 3.82 -13.07 -8.35
N MET A 93 3.01 -14.05 -7.93
CA MET A 93 2.94 -14.45 -6.52
C MET A 93 4.31 -14.89 -6.00
N GLU A 94 5.04 -15.68 -6.79
CA GLU A 94 6.37 -16.19 -6.43
C GLU A 94 7.38 -15.05 -6.24
N ASP A 95 7.38 -14.05 -7.13
CA ASP A 95 8.25 -12.88 -7.01
C ASP A 95 7.86 -11.99 -5.83
N ALA A 96 6.56 -11.85 -5.55
CA ALA A 96 6.07 -11.07 -4.41
C ALA A 96 6.49 -11.69 -3.08
N GLU A 97 6.45 -13.01 -2.95
CA GLU A 97 6.93 -13.74 -1.77
C GLU A 97 8.44 -13.59 -1.58
N LYS A 98 9.23 -13.80 -2.65
CA LYS A 98 10.69 -13.59 -2.60
C LYS A 98 11.06 -12.18 -2.15
N LEU A 99 10.42 -11.17 -2.72
CA LEU A 99 10.67 -9.79 -2.31
C LEU A 99 10.23 -9.54 -0.87
N LYS A 100 9.08 -10.08 -0.45
CA LYS A 100 8.62 -9.97 0.94
C LYS A 100 9.65 -10.52 1.93
N ASP A 101 10.29 -11.63 1.62
CA ASP A 101 11.35 -12.20 2.47
C ASP A 101 12.58 -11.28 2.51
N VAL A 102 12.99 -10.70 1.38
CA VAL A 102 14.08 -9.71 1.32
C VAL A 102 13.79 -8.48 2.19
N PHE A 103 12.55 -7.99 2.20
CA PHE A 103 12.15 -6.90 3.10
C PHE A 103 12.15 -7.35 4.57
N ALA A 104 11.67 -8.56 4.86
CA ALA A 104 11.63 -9.10 6.21
C ALA A 104 13.03 -9.30 6.82
N GLU A 105 14.03 -9.73 6.04
CA GLU A 105 15.44 -9.80 6.45
C GLU A 105 16.01 -8.45 6.92
N LYS A 106 15.40 -7.36 6.46
CA LYS A 106 15.74 -5.99 6.82
C LYS A 106 14.81 -5.41 7.86
N ASN A 107 14.04 -6.26 8.55
CA ASN A 107 13.00 -5.90 9.50
C ASN A 107 11.88 -5.02 8.91
N ILE A 108 11.74 -4.95 7.59
CA ILE A 108 10.73 -4.12 6.91
C ILE A 108 9.47 -4.92 6.63
N SER A 109 8.35 -4.42 7.13
CA SER A 109 7.04 -5.02 6.93
C SER A 109 6.42 -4.55 5.62
N VAL A 110 6.02 -5.51 4.77
CA VAL A 110 5.31 -5.25 3.51
C VAL A 110 4.07 -6.12 3.38
N ALA A 111 3.03 -5.57 2.77
CA ALA A 111 1.79 -6.26 2.44
C ALA A 111 1.79 -6.63 0.95
N ILE A 112 1.44 -7.89 0.66
CA ILE A 112 1.13 -8.33 -0.70
C ILE A 112 -0.36 -8.11 -0.92
N GLU A 113 -0.72 -7.40 -1.98
CA GLU A 113 -2.10 -7.11 -2.37
C GLU A 113 -2.33 -7.49 -3.84
N PRO A 114 -3.56 -7.84 -4.25
CA PRO A 114 -3.86 -8.04 -5.66
C PRO A 114 -3.66 -6.74 -6.45
N ASP A 115 -3.08 -6.88 -7.64
CA ASP A 115 -2.90 -5.80 -8.61
C ASP A 115 -3.82 -5.99 -9.82
N ASN A 116 -4.81 -5.12 -9.93
CA ASN A 116 -5.81 -5.13 -11.00
C ASN A 116 -5.48 -4.13 -12.12
N TYR A 117 -4.33 -3.45 -12.04
CA TYR A 117 -3.96 -2.38 -12.97
C TYR A 117 -2.83 -2.75 -13.92
N SER A 118 -1.91 -3.59 -13.47
CA SER A 118 -0.77 -3.96 -14.31
C SER A 118 -1.17 -4.86 -15.46
N THR A 119 -0.76 -4.46 -16.65
CA THR A 119 -0.94 -5.20 -17.91
C THR A 119 0.31 -5.99 -18.29
N GLN A 120 1.41 -5.84 -17.55
CA GLN A 120 2.70 -6.49 -17.77
C GLN A 120 3.31 -6.90 -16.43
N SER A 121 4.02 -8.02 -16.42
CA SER A 121 4.72 -8.52 -15.23
C SER A 121 6.03 -7.76 -15.02
N THR A 122 6.22 -7.27 -13.80
CA THR A 122 7.55 -7.01 -13.24
C THR A 122 8.19 -8.37 -12.98
N THR A 123 9.42 -8.57 -13.44
CA THR A 123 10.15 -9.84 -13.27
C THR A 123 11.39 -9.62 -12.42
N LEU A 124 11.76 -10.60 -11.59
CA LEU A 124 13.01 -10.55 -10.84
C LEU A 124 14.15 -11.12 -11.68
N GLY A 125 15.24 -10.38 -11.80
CA GLY A 125 16.47 -10.87 -12.40
C GLY A 125 17.67 -10.71 -11.49
N PRO A 126 18.77 -11.43 -11.77
CA PRO A 126 19.99 -11.36 -10.99
C PRO A 126 20.61 -9.95 -11.09
N ASN A 127 21.02 -9.40 -9.94
CA ASN A 127 21.74 -8.13 -9.86
C ASN A 127 23.20 -8.31 -9.42
N LYS A 128 24.05 -7.33 -9.74
CA LYS A 128 25.43 -7.20 -9.24
C LYS A 128 25.52 -6.55 -7.85
N ASN A 129 24.39 -6.11 -7.27
CA ASN A 129 24.35 -5.53 -5.94
C ASN A 129 24.31 -6.62 -4.84
N LYS A 130 24.45 -6.22 -3.58
CA LYS A 130 24.53 -7.14 -2.42
C LYS A 130 23.25 -7.97 -2.18
N LEU A 131 22.11 -7.54 -2.72
CA LEU A 131 20.81 -8.21 -2.55
C LEU A 131 20.59 -9.34 -3.56
N GLY A 132 21.43 -9.46 -4.59
CA GLY A 132 21.35 -10.52 -5.61
C GLY A 132 20.15 -10.42 -6.55
N ILE A 133 19.23 -9.48 -6.34
CA ILE A 133 17.96 -9.38 -7.08
C ILE A 133 17.73 -7.92 -7.52
N LYS A 134 17.17 -7.75 -8.72
CA LYS A 134 16.55 -6.50 -9.21
C LYS A 134 15.25 -6.79 -9.94
N ALA A 135 14.29 -5.90 -9.82
CA ALA A 135 13.13 -5.84 -10.67
C ALA A 135 13.52 -5.36 -12.07
N ILE A 136 13.09 -6.10 -13.08
CA ILE A 136 13.25 -5.81 -14.50
C ILE A 136 11.86 -5.52 -15.06
N ASN A 137 11.78 -4.49 -15.92
CA ASN A 137 10.53 -3.94 -16.46
C ASN A 137 9.64 -3.23 -15.43
N TYR A 138 10.22 -2.82 -14.30
CA TYR A 138 9.54 -2.01 -13.31
C TYR A 138 9.17 -0.63 -13.87
N LYS A 139 7.97 -0.18 -13.51
CA LYS A 139 7.50 1.20 -13.69
C LYS A 139 7.09 1.72 -12.32
N ILE A 140 7.23 3.03 -12.09
CA ILE A 140 6.76 3.64 -10.85
C ILE A 140 5.25 3.38 -10.71
N PRO A 141 4.80 2.72 -9.63
CA PRO A 141 3.40 2.36 -9.46
C PRO A 141 2.58 3.63 -9.25
N LYS A 142 1.38 3.63 -9.82
CA LYS A 142 0.42 4.69 -9.54
C LYS A 142 -0.03 4.57 -8.09
N GLN A 143 0.22 5.59 -7.30
CA GLN A 143 -0.28 5.65 -5.93
C GLN A 143 -1.80 5.77 -5.94
N ASP A 144 -2.44 5.28 -4.88
CA ASP A 144 -3.89 5.40 -4.71
C ASP A 144 -4.23 6.91 -4.63
N VAL A 145 -4.84 7.49 -5.68
CA VAL A 145 -5.24 8.92 -5.76
C VAL A 145 -6.46 9.20 -4.88
N ASN A 146 -6.54 8.60 -3.69
CA ASN A 146 -7.68 8.74 -2.80
C ASN A 146 -7.48 9.92 -1.86
N ASP A 147 -8.44 10.86 -1.89
CA ASP A 147 -8.58 11.96 -0.94
C ASP A 147 -8.86 11.52 0.52
N PHE A 148 -8.81 10.22 0.81
CA PHE A 148 -9.04 9.65 2.12
C PHE A 148 -7.72 9.22 2.76
N ILE A 149 -7.50 9.60 4.02
CA ILE A 149 -6.37 9.09 4.81
C ILE A 149 -6.71 7.66 5.22
N PHE A 150 -5.74 6.76 5.07
CA PHE A 150 -5.81 5.38 5.57
C PHE A 150 -4.73 5.18 6.61
N CYS A 151 -4.99 4.32 7.61
CA CYS A 151 -3.95 3.89 8.52
C CYS A 151 -2.88 3.13 7.72
N PRO A 152 -1.61 3.53 7.77
CA PRO A 152 -0.57 2.89 6.99
C PRO A 152 -0.20 1.48 7.47
N ARG A 153 -0.67 1.11 8.67
CA ARG A 153 -0.43 -0.19 9.28
C ARG A 153 -1.54 -1.20 9.05
N CYS A 154 -2.80 -0.80 9.24
CA CYS A 154 -3.97 -1.71 9.16
C CYS A 154 -4.99 -1.32 8.09
N ARG A 155 -4.74 -0.23 7.35
CA ARG A 155 -5.62 0.32 6.32
C ARG A 155 -7.01 0.78 6.79
N SER A 156 -7.26 0.80 8.09
CA SER A 156 -8.50 1.38 8.61
C SER A 156 -8.62 2.86 8.22
N LYS A 157 -9.82 3.27 7.80
CA LYS A 157 -10.20 4.67 7.58
C LYS A 157 -10.55 5.41 8.87
N SER A 158 -10.69 4.71 9.99
CA SER A 158 -11.03 5.31 11.26
C SER A 158 -9.78 5.95 11.87
N ILE A 159 -9.61 7.24 11.59
CA ILE A 159 -8.42 8.02 11.92
C ILE A 159 -8.87 9.30 12.60
N GLU A 160 -8.27 9.58 13.74
CA GLU A 160 -8.50 10.81 14.50
C GLU A 160 -7.18 11.58 14.60
N THR A 161 -7.21 12.88 14.33
CA THR A 161 -6.04 13.74 14.54
C THR A 161 -6.13 14.36 15.93
N VAL A 162 -5.22 13.96 16.81
CA VAL A 162 -5.16 14.47 18.19
C VAL A 162 -3.99 15.44 18.34
N ALA A 163 -4.24 16.57 19.00
CA ALA A 163 -3.17 17.47 19.42
C ALA A 163 -2.47 16.85 20.64
N VAL A 164 -1.14 16.72 20.60
CA VAL A 164 -0.39 16.21 21.74
C VAL A 164 -0.16 17.35 22.72
N SER A 165 -1.01 17.52 23.73
CA SER A 165 -0.71 18.44 24.83
C SER A 165 0.15 17.72 25.88
N THR A 166 1.39 18.15 26.06
CA THR A 166 2.16 17.81 27.26
C THR A 166 2.06 18.98 28.24
N ALA A 167 2.22 18.70 29.54
CA ALA A 167 1.97 19.67 30.63
C ALA A 167 2.70 21.03 30.50
N PHE A 168 3.69 21.16 29.62
CA PHE A 168 4.48 22.37 29.40
C PHE A 168 4.77 22.70 27.93
N SER A 169 4.18 22.00 26.94
CA SER A 169 4.40 22.29 25.51
C SER A 169 3.26 21.80 24.63
N TRP A 170 2.89 22.64 23.66
CA TRP A 170 2.04 22.27 22.53
C TRP A 170 2.82 21.31 21.61
N GLY A 171 2.53 20.03 21.69
CA GLY A 171 3.09 19.02 20.81
C GLY A 171 2.42 19.06 19.43
N GLU A 172 3.14 18.56 18.43
CA GLU A 172 2.64 18.48 17.05
C GLU A 172 1.40 17.57 16.99
N PRO A 173 0.39 17.90 16.15
CA PRO A 173 -0.76 17.04 15.95
C PRO A 173 -0.33 15.70 15.37
N MET A 174 -0.97 14.61 15.81
CA MET A 174 -0.70 13.24 15.36
C MET A 174 -1.97 12.58 14.86
N ASN A 175 -1.88 11.89 13.72
CA ASN A 175 -2.92 10.96 13.29
C ASN A 175 -2.84 9.70 14.14
N VAL A 176 -3.99 9.23 14.62
CA VAL A 176 -4.12 8.01 15.41
C VAL A 176 -5.17 7.12 14.77
N CYS A 177 -4.81 5.88 14.46
CA CYS A 177 -5.76 4.90 13.99
C CYS A 177 -6.59 4.38 15.17
N GLN A 178 -7.91 4.52 15.09
CA GLN A 178 -8.84 4.03 16.12
C GLN A 178 -9.01 2.50 16.09
N HIS A 179 -8.53 1.85 15.02
CA HIS A 179 -8.63 0.39 14.89
C HIS A 179 -7.42 -0.34 15.48
N CYS A 180 -6.19 0.10 15.15
CA CYS A 180 -4.97 -0.56 15.61
C CYS A 180 -4.11 0.29 16.56
N GLY A 181 -4.50 1.53 16.84
CA GLY A 181 -3.76 2.45 17.73
C GLY A 181 -2.49 3.06 17.14
N HIS A 182 -2.13 2.75 15.89
CA HIS A 182 -0.94 3.29 15.22
C HIS A 182 -0.97 4.81 15.17
N LYS A 183 0.17 5.46 15.46
CA LYS A 183 0.29 6.93 15.48
C LYS A 183 1.34 7.38 14.49
N TRP A 184 1.03 8.40 13.69
CA TRP A 184 1.96 8.96 12.73
C TRP A 184 1.72 10.47 12.53
N LYS A 185 2.73 11.19 12.06
CA LYS A 185 2.59 12.63 11.78
C LYS A 185 1.64 12.84 10.61
N PRO A 186 0.76 13.85 10.64
CA PRO A 186 0.04 14.31 9.46
C PRO A 186 1.08 14.84 8.47
N GLY A 187 1.36 14.05 7.43
CA GLY A 187 2.17 14.44 6.30
C GLY A 187 1.47 15.53 5.48
N LYS A 188 2.28 16.25 4.69
CA LYS A 188 1.75 17.16 3.66
C LYS A 188 1.10 16.29 2.59
N ARG A 189 -0.22 16.44 2.41
CA ARG A 189 -0.87 15.97 1.18
C ARG A 189 -0.30 16.72 -0.02
#